data_AF-A0A924R835-F1
#
_entry.id   AF-A0A924R835-F1
#
_cell.length_a   1.000
_cell.length_b   1.000
_cell.length_c   1.000
_cell.angle_alpha   90.00
_cell.angle_beta   90.00
_cell.angle_gamma   90.00
#
_symmetry.space_group_name_H-M   'P 1'
#
loop_
_entity.id
_entity.type
_entity.pdbx_description
1 polymer ?
#
loop_
_entity_poly.entity_id
_entity_poly.type
_entity_poly.pdbx_seq_one_letter_code
_entity_poly.pdbx_strand_id
1 'polypeptide(L)'
;MIKQLAVSKIDYRIHFALNCGAKSCPPIAFYTYENINKQLDKATKSFLHSETEFDDTKKQVRVTKIMSWFIAGFGGKKGIRKIIKEKLQKDVEGYSVKFKMYDWAAELAKFEE
;
A
#
# COMPACT_ATOMS: atom_id res chain seq x y z
N MET A 1 -24.03 -12.44 9.85
CA MET A 1 -23.84 -12.62 8.39
C MET A 1 -22.42 -12.29 7.93
N ILE A 2 -21.84 -11.10 8.19
CA ILE A 2 -20.52 -10.71 7.63
C ILE A 2 -19.35 -11.58 8.11
N LYS A 3 -19.37 -12.10 9.34
CA LYS A 3 -18.26 -12.93 9.87
C LYS A 3 -18.10 -14.30 9.19
N GLN A 4 -19.17 -14.86 8.61
CA GLN A 4 -19.12 -16.21 8.02
C GLN A 4 -18.28 -16.28 6.76
N LEU A 5 -18.12 -15.16 6.05
CA LEU A 5 -17.30 -15.05 4.84
C LEU A 5 -15.97 -14.32 5.09
N ALA A 6 -15.67 -13.98 6.33
CA ALA A 6 -14.43 -13.30 6.67
C ALA A 6 -13.26 -14.29 6.63
N VAL A 7 -12.14 -13.86 6.04
CA VAL A 7 -10.90 -14.63 6.07
C VAL A 7 -10.33 -14.65 7.49
N SER A 8 -9.75 -15.79 7.89
CA SER A 8 -9.08 -15.93 9.19
C SER A 8 -7.76 -15.18 9.25
N LYS A 9 -7.11 -14.98 8.10
CA LYS A 9 -5.84 -14.27 7.96
C LYS A 9 -6.00 -13.04 7.08
N ILE A 10 -5.63 -11.88 7.61
CA ILE A 10 -5.62 -10.61 6.88
C ILE A 10 -4.42 -10.59 5.92
N ASP A 11 -4.66 -10.24 4.66
CA ASP A 11 -3.62 -9.96 3.67
C ASP A 11 -3.61 -8.47 3.35
N TYR A 12 -2.59 -7.76 3.82
CA TYR A 12 -2.47 -6.32 3.63
C TYR A 12 -2.31 -5.92 2.16
N ARG A 13 -1.84 -6.84 1.30
CA ARG A 13 -1.55 -6.58 -0.11
C ARG A 13 -2.81 -6.22 -0.89
N ILE A 14 -3.97 -6.66 -0.39
CA ILE A 14 -5.29 -6.36 -0.95
C ILE A 14 -5.55 -4.85 -0.99
N HIS A 15 -5.08 -4.09 0.00
CA HIS A 15 -5.23 -2.62 0.02
C HIS A 15 -4.48 -1.91 -1.12
N PHE A 16 -3.42 -2.53 -1.66
CA PHE A 16 -2.65 -2.00 -2.78
C PHE A 16 -3.13 -2.54 -4.12
N ALA A 17 -3.80 -3.69 -4.11
CA ALA A 17 -4.36 -4.34 -5.30
C ALA A 17 -5.70 -3.72 -5.74
N LEU A 18 -6.53 -3.28 -4.79
CA LEU A 18 -7.88 -2.77 -5.03
C LEU A 18 -7.95 -1.24 -5.18
N ASN A 19 -6.81 -0.56 -5.40
CA ASN A 19 -6.78 0.89 -5.51
C ASN A 19 -7.09 1.36 -6.94
N CYS A 20 -8.35 1.25 -7.36
CA CYS A 20 -8.82 1.81 -8.62
C CYS A 20 -9.44 3.20 -8.37
N GLY A 21 -8.70 4.28 -8.67
CA GLY A 21 -9.25 5.65 -8.70
C GLY A 21 -8.27 6.81 -8.44
N ALA A 22 -7.08 6.58 -7.89
CA ALA A 22 -6.08 7.64 -7.68
C ALA A 22 -4.97 7.60 -8.76
N LYS A 23 -4.33 8.76 -9.03
CA LYS A 23 -3.23 8.95 -10.01
C LYS A 23 -2.06 7.96 -9.88
N SER A 24 -1.95 7.29 -8.73
CA SER A 24 -0.85 6.41 -8.32
C SER A 24 -1.05 4.92 -8.62
N CYS A 25 -2.09 4.54 -9.38
CA CYS A 25 -2.48 3.14 -9.56
C CYS A 25 -1.46 2.32 -10.39
N PRO A 26 -1.02 1.15 -9.90
CA PRO A 26 -0.18 0.24 -10.66
C PRO A 26 -0.97 -0.54 -11.74
N PRO A 27 -0.35 -0.88 -12.88
CA PRO A 27 -1.03 -1.29 -14.13
C PRO A 27 -1.56 -2.74 -14.16
N ILE A 28 -1.85 -3.39 -13.02
CA ILE A 28 -2.29 -4.79 -13.04
C ILE A 28 -3.81 -4.86 -13.22
N ALA A 29 -4.25 -4.95 -14.48
CA ALA A 29 -5.66 -4.98 -14.85
C ALA A 29 -6.37 -6.33 -14.54
N PHE A 30 -5.62 -7.44 -14.44
CA PHE A 30 -6.22 -8.77 -14.23
C PHE A 30 -5.41 -9.64 -13.26
N TYR A 31 -6.11 -10.27 -12.31
CA TYR A 31 -5.55 -11.26 -11.39
C TYR A 31 -5.98 -12.67 -11.80
N THR A 32 -5.08 -13.64 -11.73
CA THR A 32 -5.42 -15.06 -11.92
C THR A 32 -5.14 -15.84 -10.66
N TYR A 33 -5.92 -16.90 -10.40
CA TYR A 33 -5.74 -17.74 -9.22
C TYR A 33 -4.31 -18.28 -9.11
N GLU A 34 -3.76 -18.76 -10.21
CA GLU A 34 -2.40 -19.35 -10.28
C GLU A 34 -1.30 -18.33 -9.96
N ASN A 35 -1.49 -17.06 -10.31
CA ASN A 35 -0.47 -16.01 -10.18
C ASN A 35 -0.77 -15.00 -9.07
N ILE A 36 -1.83 -15.20 -8.28
CA ILE A 36 -2.36 -14.19 -7.35
C ILE A 36 -1.29 -13.64 -6.41
N ASN A 37 -0.45 -14.49 -5.83
CA ASN A 37 0.59 -14.07 -4.89
C ASN A 37 1.63 -13.17 -5.56
N LYS A 38 2.09 -13.53 -6.77
CA LYS A 38 3.07 -12.76 -7.54
C LYS A 38 2.47 -11.42 -7.98
N GLN A 39 1.22 -11.42 -8.38
CA GLN A 39 0.51 -10.20 -8.82
C GLN A 39 0.26 -9.25 -7.66
N LEU A 40 -0.21 -9.74 -6.51
CA LEU A 40 -0.38 -8.96 -5.28
C LEU A 40 0.95 -8.37 -4.80
N ASP A 41 2.04 -9.14 -4.88
CA ASP A 41 3.38 -8.66 -4.54
C ASP A 41 3.87 -7.58 -5.51
N LYS A 42 3.62 -7.75 -6.82
CA LYS A 42 3.96 -6.75 -7.83
C LYS A 42 3.16 -5.45 -7.63
N ALA A 43 1.85 -5.54 -7.38
CA ALA A 43 1.01 -4.38 -7.07
C ALA A 43 1.51 -3.65 -5.82
N THR A 44 1.78 -4.41 -4.75
CA THR A 44 2.34 -3.88 -3.49
C THR A 44 3.66 -3.14 -3.71
N LYS A 45 4.62 -3.76 -4.40
CA LYS A 45 5.92 -3.12 -4.69
C LYS A 45 5.75 -1.86 -5.52
N SER A 46 4.99 -1.95 -6.61
CA SER A 46 4.76 -0.82 -7.51
C SER A 46 4.10 0.35 -6.78
N PHE A 47 3.09 0.06 -5.95
CA PHE A 47 2.41 1.07 -5.15
C PHE A 47 3.33 1.71 -4.11
N LEU A 48 4.09 0.90 -3.38
CA LEU A 48 5.03 1.42 -2.38
C LEU A 48 6.14 2.26 -3.03
N HIS A 49 6.62 1.89 -4.22
CA HIS A 49 7.61 2.66 -4.96
C HIS A 49 7.06 4.02 -5.41
N SER A 50 5.81 4.09 -5.87
CA SER A 50 5.21 5.36 -6.30
C SER A 50 4.81 6.26 -5.13
N GLU A 51 4.39 5.68 -4.01
CA GLU A 51 3.75 6.40 -2.92
C GLU A 51 4.62 6.64 -1.68
N THR A 52 5.81 6.05 -1.61
CA THR A 52 6.71 6.20 -0.45
C THR A 52 7.81 7.21 -0.74
N GLU A 53 7.94 8.23 0.13
CA GLU A 53 9.03 9.20 0.07
C GLU A 53 9.96 9.01 1.26
N PHE A 54 11.27 9.11 1.02
CA PHE A 54 12.30 9.02 2.05
C PHE A 54 12.97 10.38 2.24
N ASP A 55 13.06 10.83 3.49
CA ASP A 55 13.84 11.99 3.92
C ASP A 55 14.94 11.47 4.85
N ASP A 56 16.10 11.14 4.27
CA ASP A 56 17.22 10.53 5.00
C ASP A 56 17.86 11.54 5.98
N THR A 57 17.86 12.83 5.64
CA THR A 57 18.37 13.91 6.50
C THR A 57 17.61 13.99 7.82
N LYS A 58 16.27 13.90 7.76
CA LYS A 58 15.41 13.95 8.95
C LYS A 58 15.11 12.57 9.53
N LYS A 59 15.65 11.49 8.95
CA LYS A 59 15.30 10.09 9.23
C LYS A 59 13.78 9.89 9.25
N GLN A 60 13.09 10.26 8.17
CA GLN A 60 11.64 10.13 8.04
C GLN A 60 11.27 9.36 6.78
N VAL A 61 10.24 8.54 6.88
CA VAL A 61 9.60 7.91 5.74
C VAL A 61 8.13 8.32 5.70
N ARG A 62 7.70 8.89 4.59
CA ARG A 62 6.31 9.28 4.35
C ARG A 62 5.66 8.22 3.49
N VAL A 63 4.62 7.58 4.03
CA VAL A 63 3.85 6.54 3.34
C VAL A 63 2.43 7.02 3.07
N THR A 64 1.71 6.33 2.18
CA THR A 64 0.31 6.64 1.87
C THR A 64 -0.60 6.70 3.11
N LYS A 65 -1.67 7.50 3.04
CA LYS A 65 -2.70 7.57 4.08
C LYS A 65 -3.44 6.24 4.29
N ILE A 66 -3.52 5.38 3.27
CA ILE A 66 -4.14 4.04 3.38
C ILE A 66 -3.52 3.23 4.53
N MET A 67 -2.20 3.31 4.70
CA MET A 67 -1.49 2.63 5.79
C MET A 67 -1.81 3.21 7.17
N SER A 68 -2.33 4.45 7.24
CA SER A 68 -2.85 5.04 8.48
C SER A 68 -4.23 4.50 8.82
N TRP A 69 -5.12 4.37 7.83
CA TRP A 69 -6.50 3.92 8.05
C TRP A 69 -6.56 2.45 8.49
N PHE A 70 -5.73 1.60 7.89
CA PHE A 70 -5.69 0.16 8.17
C PHE A 70 -4.43 -0.25 8.96
N ILE A 71 -3.91 0.64 9.80
CA ILE A 71 -2.61 0.48 10.47
C ILE A 71 -2.46 -0.84 11.24
N ALA A 72 -3.55 -1.34 11.84
CA ALA A 72 -3.55 -2.64 12.52
C ALA A 72 -3.28 -3.80 11.57
N GLY A 73 -3.85 -3.78 10.35
CA GLY A 73 -3.63 -4.79 9.31
C GLY A 73 -2.20 -4.80 8.77
N PHE A 74 -1.47 -3.69 8.90
CA PHE A 74 -0.05 -3.59 8.56
C PHE A 74 0.90 -3.94 9.71
N GLY A 75 0.39 -4.36 10.88
CA GLY A 75 1.22 -4.64 12.05
C GLY A 75 1.78 -3.38 12.73
N GLY A 76 1.05 -2.27 12.66
CA GLY A 76 1.48 -1.00 13.24
C GLY A 76 2.63 -0.34 12.49
N LYS A 77 3.20 0.72 13.06
CA LYS A 77 4.38 1.40 12.48
C LYS A 77 5.60 0.47 12.38
N LYS A 78 5.73 -0.52 13.27
CA LYS A 78 6.80 -1.54 13.20
C LYS A 78 6.62 -2.42 11.96
N GLY A 79 5.42 -2.91 11.71
CA GLY A 79 5.13 -3.70 10.52
C GLY A 79 5.26 -2.89 9.22
N ILE A 80 4.88 -1.61 9.22
CA ILE A 80 5.14 -0.70 8.07
C ILE A 80 6.63 -0.64 7.72
N ARG A 81 7.52 -0.46 8.72
CA ARG A 81 8.97 -0.46 8.49
C ARG A 81 9.46 -1.80 7.94
N LYS A 82 8.94 -2.91 8.46
CA LYS A 82 9.27 -4.25 7.97
C LYS A 82 8.85 -4.43 6.51
N ILE A 83 7.64 -4.01 6.14
CA ILE A 83 7.13 -4.05 4.77
C ILE A 83 8.02 -3.21 3.84
N ILE A 84 8.43 -2.00 4.25
CA ILE A 84 9.35 -1.16 3.47
C ILE A 84 10.69 -1.85 3.27
N LYS A 85 11.28 -2.40 4.34
CA LYS A 85 12.54 -3.14 4.29
C LYS A 85 12.46 -4.33 3.35
N GLU A 86 11.39 -5.11 3.40
CA GLU A 86 11.20 -6.30 2.58
C GLU A 86 10.86 -5.99 1.11
N LYS A 87 9.97 -5.02 0.87
CA LYS A 87 9.42 -4.75 -0.47
C LYS A 87 10.23 -3.74 -1.26
N LEU A 88 10.81 -2.73 -0.59
CA LEU A 88 11.62 -1.67 -1.21
C LEU A 88 13.13 -1.88 -0.97
N GLN A 89 13.54 -2.89 -0.21
CA GLN A 89 14.95 -3.19 0.07
C GLN A 89 15.73 -2.02 0.71
N LYS A 90 15.03 -1.11 1.40
CA LYS A 90 15.61 0.03 2.11
C LYS A 90 15.43 -0.14 3.61
N ASP A 91 16.55 -0.14 4.34
CA ASP A 91 16.48 -0.16 5.79
C ASP A 91 16.03 1.21 6.31
N VAL A 92 14.96 1.19 7.09
CA VAL A 92 14.35 2.38 7.73
C VAL A 92 14.21 2.18 9.23
N GLU A 93 15.05 1.32 9.80
CA GLU A 93 15.17 1.22 11.25
C GLU A 93 15.56 2.58 11.85
N GLY A 94 14.86 2.99 12.91
CA GLY A 94 15.01 4.33 13.49
C GLY A 94 14.29 5.46 12.74
N TYR A 95 13.76 5.25 11.53
CA TYR A 95 13.01 6.31 10.82
C TYR A 95 11.65 6.55 11.47
N SER A 96 11.24 7.82 11.54
CA SER A 96 9.87 8.17 11.90
C SER A 96 8.92 7.93 10.73
N VAL A 97 7.84 7.20 10.97
CA VAL A 97 6.80 6.95 9.96
C VAL A 97 5.80 8.09 10.00
N LYS A 98 5.66 8.79 8.88
CA LYS A 98 4.70 9.85 8.63
C LYS A 98 3.73 9.39 7.53
N PHE A 99 2.52 9.93 7.55
CA PHE A 99 1.49 9.62 6.55
C PHE A 99 1.25 10.84 5.68
N LYS A 100 1.25 10.67 4.36
CA LYS A 100 0.90 11.73 3.40
C LYS A 100 -0.54 12.18 3.63
N MET A 101 -0.84 13.44 3.29
CA MET A 101 -2.23 13.89 3.22
C MET A 101 -2.92 13.16 2.06
N TYR A 102 -4.17 12.76 2.27
CA TYR A 102 -4.96 12.14 1.22
C TYR A 102 -5.71 13.26 0.50
N ASP A 103 -5.41 13.45 -0.77
CA ASP A 103 -6.13 14.39 -1.61
C ASP A 103 -7.43 13.72 -2.09
N TRP A 104 -8.56 14.29 -1.70
CA TRP A 104 -9.90 13.83 -2.07
C TRP A 104 -10.39 14.43 -3.39
N ALA A 105 -9.55 15.21 -4.10
CA ALA A 105 -9.88 15.67 -5.44
C ALA A 105 -10.15 14.47 -6.35
N ALA A 106 -11.45 14.16 -6.50
CA ALA A 106 -11.93 13.16 -7.41
C ALA A 106 -11.63 13.64 -8.83
N GLU A 107 -10.57 13.10 -9.43
CA GLU A 107 -10.31 13.27 -10.86
C GLU A 107 -11.31 12.39 -11.62
N LEU A 108 -12.57 12.85 -11.64
CA LEU A 108 -13.70 12.28 -12.40
C LEU A 108 -13.44 12.25 -13.92
N ALA A 109 -12.36 12.88 -14.40
CA ALA A 109 -12.01 13.02 -15.82
C ALA A 109 -11.32 11.77 -16.43
N LYS A 110 -11.41 10.58 -15.82
CA LYS A 110 -10.73 9.37 -16.32
C LYS A 110 -11.63 8.17 -16.58
N PHE A 111 -12.94 8.39 -16.64
CA PHE A 111 -13.93 7.40 -17.04
C PHE A 111 -14.75 7.90 -18.25
N GLU A 112 -14.10 8.52 -19.23
CA GLU A 112 -14.68 8.68 -20.57
C GLU A 112 -13.99 7.67 -21.50
N GLU A 113 -14.75 6.63 -21.86
CA GLU A 113 -14.64 6.00 -23.19
C GLU A 113 -15.37 6.87 -24.21
#